data_AF-A0A523QYN9-F1
#
_entry.id   AF-A0A523QYN9-F1
#
_cell.length_a   1.000
_cell.length_b   1.000
_cell.length_c   1.000
_cell.angle_alpha   90.00
_cell.angle_beta   90.00
_cell.angle_gamma   90.00
#
_symmetry.space_group_name_H-M   'P 1'
#
loop_
_entity.id
_entity.type
_entity.pdbx_description
1 polymer ?
#
loop_
_entity_poly.entity_id
_entity_poly.type
_entity_poly.pdbx_seq_one_letter_code
_entity_poly.pdbx_strand_id
1 'polypeptide(L)' 'LKVFIAHGKEDPMVKFETGVKAKEVLEDNGYDITFHDFEGGHSVPEEILKKTVKWMKE' A
#
# COMPACT_ATOMS: atom_id res chain seq x y z
N LEU A 1 15.60 -4.03 -1.16
CA LEU A 1 14.48 -4.87 -0.66
C LEU A 1 13.20 -4.31 -1.28
N LYS A 2 12.30 -5.18 -1.77
CA LYS A 2 11.01 -4.74 -2.32
C LYS A 2 9.97 -4.65 -1.18
N VAL A 3 9.11 -3.64 -1.20
CA VAL A 3 7.99 -3.48 -0.25
C VAL A 3 6.70 -3.18 -1.00
N PHE A 4 5.61 -3.82 -0.58
CA PHE A 4 4.27 -3.58 -1.10
C PHE A 4 3.44 -2.85 -0.04
N ILE A 5 2.79 -1.75 -0.42
CA ILE A 5 1.88 -0.99 0.43
C ILE A 5 0.55 -0.89 -0.30
N ALA A 6 -0.55 -1.23 0.39
CA ALA A 6 -1.88 -0.91 -0.07
C ALA A 6 -2.67 -0.15 1.00
N HIS A 7 -3.47 0.83 0.58
CA HIS A 7 -4.19 1.70 1.51
C HIS A 7 -5.54 2.15 0.98
N GLY A 8 -6.59 2.00 1.79
CA GLY A 8 -7.91 2.57 1.49
C GLY A 8 -7.91 4.08 1.74
N LYS A 9 -8.48 4.87 0.82
CA LYS A 9 -8.51 6.33 0.95
C LYS A 9 -9.45 6.83 2.06
N GLU A 10 -10.44 6.02 2.42
CA GLU A 10 -11.48 6.35 3.40
C GLU A 10 -11.28 5.56 4.70
N ASP A 11 -10.08 5.02 4.94
CA ASP A 11 -9.78 4.23 6.14
C ASP A 11 -9.99 5.08 7.40
N PRO A 12 -10.97 4.75 8.26
CA PRO A 12 -11.27 5.54 9.44
C PRO A 12 -10.28 5.29 10.59
N MET A 13 -9.49 4.22 10.50
CA MET A 13 -8.55 3.79 11.54
C MET A 13 -7.15 4.35 11.30
N VAL A 14 -6.68 4.30 10.05
CA VAL A 14 -5.38 4.83 9.63
C VAL A 14 -5.61 5.86 8.54
N LYS A 15 -5.21 7.11 8.78
CA LYS A 15 -5.36 8.17 7.78
C LYS A 15 -4.50 7.89 6.56
N PHE A 16 -5.05 8.07 5.37
CA PHE A 16 -4.38 7.81 4.09
C PHE A 16 -3.01 8.51 3.97
N GLU A 17 -2.88 9.73 4.49
CA GLU A 17 -1.63 10.49 4.49
C GLU A 17 -0.51 9.79 5.26
N THR A 18 -0.84 8.94 6.24
CA THR A 18 0.12 8.12 6.97
C THR A 18 0.69 7.03 6.07
N GLY A 19 -0.15 6.41 5.23
CA GLY A 19 0.28 5.47 4.20
C GLY A 19 1.21 6.10 3.17
N VAL A 20 0.86 7.30 2.70
CA VAL A 20 1.69 8.09 1.79
C VAL A 20 3.04 8.44 2.44
N LYS A 21 3.03 8.88 3.70
CA LYS A 21 4.27 9.18 4.42
C LYS A 21 5.14 7.95 4.64
N ALA A 22 4.54 6.78 4.89
CA ALA A 22 5.31 5.53 5.01
C ALA A 22 5.99 5.15 3.68
N LYS A 23 5.29 5.31 2.55
CA LYS A 23 5.88 5.17 1.21
C LYS A 23 7.08 6.10 1.04
N GLU A 24 6.92 7.39 1.30
CA GLU A 24 7.99 8.39 1.16
C GLU A 24 9.22 8.04 2.02
N VAL A 25 9.02 7.74 3.31
CA VAL A 25 10.12 7.37 4.22
C VAL A 25 10.89 6.15 3.72
N LEU A 26 10.18 5.15 3.17
CA LEU A 26 10.85 3.96 2.64
C LEU A 26 11.55 4.23 1.30
N GLU A 27 10.95 5.01 0.41
CA GLU A 27 11.61 5.44 -0.83
C GLU A 27 12.90 6.23 -0.54
N ASP A 28 12.86 7.16 0.41
CA ASP A 28 14.01 7.96 0.85
C ASP A 28 15.15 7.12 1.43
N ASN A 29 14.84 5.93 1.96
CA ASN A 29 15.81 4.98 2.48
C ASN A 29 16.24 3.91 1.44
N GLY A 30 15.90 4.11 0.16
CA GLY A 30 16.37 3.28 -0.95
C GLY A 30 15.63 1.94 -1.14
N TYR A 31 14.42 1.82 -0.58
CA TYR A 31 13.56 0.66 -0.83
C TYR A 31 12.81 0.78 -2.16
N ASP A 32 12.55 -0.35 -2.81
CA ASP A 32 11.74 -0.43 -4.03
C ASP A 32 10.27 -0.61 -3.65
N ILE A 33 9.47 0.45 -3.80
CA ILE A 33 8.10 0.50 -3.29
C ILE A 33 7.08 0.31 -4.40
N THR A 34 6.18 -0.65 -4.20
CA THR A 34 4.94 -0.78 -4.96
C THR A 34 3.79 -0.29 -4.08
N PHE A 35 3.20 0.86 -4.44
CA PHE A 35 2.08 1.46 -3.70
C PHE A 35 0.78 1.36 -4.51
N HIS A 36 -0.29 0.88 -3.87
CA HIS A 36 -1.64 0.85 -4.45
C HIS A 36 -2.67 1.41 -3.49
N ASP A 37 -3.34 2.48 -3.88
CA ASP A 37 -4.53 2.95 -3.19
C ASP A 37 -5.81 2.31 -3.74
N PHE A 38 -6.89 2.42 -2.97
CA PHE A 38 -8.24 2.02 -3.39
C PHE A 38 -9.30 2.87 -2.72
N GLU A 39 -10.46 2.98 -3.36
CA GLU A 39 -11.66 3.57 -2.77
C GLU A 39 -12.22 2.61 -1.71
N GLY A 40 -12.57 3.12 -0.53
CA GLY A 40 -12.99 2.33 0.61
C GLY A 40 -12.12 2.49 1.86
N GLY A 41 -12.59 1.86 2.94
CA GLY A 41 -12.02 2.00 4.28
C GLY A 41 -11.04 0.90 4.69
N HIS A 42 -11.04 0.57 5.99
CA HIS A 42 -10.14 -0.42 6.59
C HIS A 42 -10.51 -1.86 6.20
N SER A 43 -10.06 -2.31 5.03
CA SER A 43 -10.37 -3.63 4.48
C SER A 43 -9.31 -4.10 3.48
N VAL A 44 -9.43 -5.35 3.00
CA VAL A 44 -8.60 -5.89 1.92
C VAL A 44 -9.50 -6.31 0.76
N PRO A 45 -9.72 -5.44 -0.24
CA PRO A 45 -10.49 -5.79 -1.42
C PRO A 45 -9.82 -6.89 -2.25
N GLU A 46 -10.62 -7.70 -2.96
CA GLU A 46 -10.13 -8.82 -3.77
C GLU A 46 -9.11 -8.37 -4.82
N GLU A 47 -9.31 -7.18 -5.41
CA GLU A 47 -8.38 -6.62 -6.41
C GLU A 47 -7.00 -6.31 -5.84
N ILE A 48 -6.92 -5.83 -4.60
CA ILE A 48 -5.68 -5.56 -3.88
C ILE A 48 -5.00 -6.86 -3.54
N LEU A 49 -5.76 -7.85 -3.03
CA LEU A 49 -5.23 -9.19 -2.75
C LEU A 49 -4.60 -9.82 -4.01
N LYS A 50 -5.27 -9.74 -5.17
CA LYS A 50 -4.75 -10.24 -6.44
C LYS A 50 -3.45 -9.52 -6.84
N LYS A 51 -3.37 -8.20 -6.68
CA LYS A 51 -2.14 -7.42 -6.92
C LYS A 51 -1.00 -7.86 -6.02
N THR A 52 -1.26 -8.06 -4.72
CA THR A 52 -0.25 -8.55 -3.77
C THR A 52 0.26 -9.95 -4.14
N VAL A 53 -0.64 -10.88 -4.49
CA VAL A 53 -0.25 -12.23 -4.93
C VAL A 53 0.59 -12.20 -6.20
N LYS A 54 0.27 -11.31 -7.15
CA LYS A 54 1.07 -11.13 -8.36
C LYS A 54 2.46 -10.59 -8.02
N TRP A 55 2.55 -9.53 -7.22
CA TRP A 55 3.81 -8.91 -6.79
C TRP A 55 4.73 -9.89 -6.07
N MET A 56 4.20 -10.78 -5.22
CA MET A 56 5.01 -11.80 -4.52
C MET A 56 5.66 -12.83 -5.45
N LYS A 57 5.17 -12.98 -6.68
CA LYS A 57 5.70 -13.94 -7.66
C LYS A 57 6.72 -13.30 -8.62
N GLU A 58 6.94 -11.98 -8.51
CA GLU A 58 7.87 -11.19 -9.33
C GLU A 58 9.20 -10.89 -8.60
#